data_AF-A0A0W1QGU2-F1
#
_entry.id   AF-A0A0W1QGU2-F1
#
_cell.length_a   1.000
_cell.length_b   1.000
_cell.length_c   1.000
_cell.angle_alpha   90.00
_cell.angle_beta   90.00
_cell.angle_gamma   90.00
#
_symmetry.space_group_name_H-M   'P 1'
#
loop_
_entity.id
_entity.type
_entity.pdbx_description
1 polymer ?
#
loop_
_entity_poly.entity_id
_entity_poly.type
_entity_poly.pdbx_seq_one_letter_code
_entity_poly.pdbx_strand_id
1 'polypeptide(L)' 'MRRPVESAQYVSIKYTERLAEAGIEPSVGSVGDSYDNALAETINGLYKAEVIHRRGPWRSFEAVEYATLEWVDWFNHRR' A
#
# COMPACT_ATOMS: atom_id res chain seq x y z
N MET A 1 2.64 22.05 -13.09
CA MET A 1 2.64 21.02 -12.03
C MET A 1 1.31 20.29 -12.10
N ARG A 2 1.28 18.97 -12.39
CA ARG A 2 0.02 18.19 -12.39
C ARG A 2 -0.44 18.03 -10.94
N ARG A 3 -1.75 18.20 -10.69
CA ARG A 3 -2.34 17.90 -9.38
C ARG A 3 -2.06 16.43 -9.01
N PRO A 4 -1.78 16.12 -7.73
CA PRO A 4 -1.82 14.74 -7.24
C PRO A 4 -3.16 14.12 -7.63
N VAL A 5 -3.13 12.89 -8.14
CA VAL A 5 -4.36 12.14 -8.38
C VAL A 5 -4.86 11.67 -7.02
N GLU A 6 -5.89 12.32 -6.50
CA GLU A 6 -6.61 11.80 -5.34
C GLU A 6 -7.49 10.63 -5.80
N SER A 7 -7.29 9.46 -5.19
CA SER A 7 -8.10 8.29 -5.52
C SER A 7 -9.51 8.48 -4.95
N ALA A 8 -10.49 8.62 -5.86
CA ALA A 8 -11.91 8.70 -5.51
C ALA A 8 -12.42 7.46 -4.75
N GLN A 9 -11.64 6.37 -4.72
CA GLN A 9 -11.99 5.13 -4.02
C GLN A 9 -12.04 5.33 -2.49
N TYR A 10 -11.05 6.05 -1.92
CA TYR A 10 -10.93 6.25 -0.46
C TYR A 10 -11.92 7.29 0.09
N VAL A 11 -12.61 8.02 -0.79
CA VAL A 11 -13.66 9.00 -0.44
C VAL A 11 -15.04 8.58 -0.95
N SER A 12 -15.18 7.35 -1.45
CA SER A 12 -16.45 6.84 -1.94
C SER A 12 -17.40 6.52 -0.79
N ILE A 13 -18.70 6.77 -1.00
CA ILE A 13 -19.76 6.50 0.00
C ILE A 13 -19.68 5.05 0.51
N LYS A 14 -19.51 4.10 -0.42
CA LYS A 14 -19.39 2.67 -0.08
C LYS A 14 -18.20 2.37 0.84
N TYR A 15 -17.09 3.09 0.69
CA TYR A 15 -15.93 2.91 1.56
C TYR A 15 -16.23 3.43 2.98
N THR A 16 -16.81 4.63 3.09
CA THR A 16 -17.19 5.22 4.38
C THR A 16 -18.24 4.39 5.12
N GLU A 17 -19.25 3.86 4.42
CA GLU A 17 -20.26 2.96 4.99
C GLU A 17 -19.61 1.70 5.58
N ARG A 18 -18.65 1.10 4.87
CA ARG A 18 -17.95 -0.12 5.34
C ARG A 18 -17.04 0.14 6.54
N LEU A 19 -16.39 1.30 6.58
CA LEU A 19 -15.62 1.69 7.75
C LEU A 19 -16.53 1.89 8.97
N ALA A 20 -17.68 2.56 8.79
CA ALA A 20 -18.67 2.73 9.85
C ALA A 20 -19.24 1.40 10.35
N GLU A 21 -19.58 0.47 9.44
CA GLU A 21 -20.01 -0.90 9.80
C GLU A 21 -18.95 -1.66 10.61
N ALA A 22 -17.66 -1.42 10.33
CA ALA A 22 -16.54 -2.01 11.06
C ALA A 22 -16.13 -1.26 12.34
N GLY A 23 -16.78 -0.12 12.66
CA GLY A 23 -16.42 0.73 13.79
C GLY A 23 -15.08 1.46 13.63
N ILE A 24 -14.64 1.70 12.40
CA ILE A 24 -13.37 2.34 12.05
C ILE A 24 -13.65 3.78 11.63
N GLU A 25 -12.98 4.74 12.27
CA GLU A 25 -13.05 6.14 11.87
C GLU A 25 -12.12 6.40 10.65
N PRO A 26 -12.63 6.90 9.52
CA PRO A 26 -11.79 7.30 8.40
C PRO A 26 -10.90 8.50 8.75
N SER A 27 -9.59 8.34 8.62
CA SER A 27 -8.65 9.47 8.58
C SER A 27 -8.17 9.67 7.15
N VAL A 28 -8.73 10.69 6.48
CA VAL A 28 -8.22 11.19 5.21
C VAL A 28 -7.58 12.54 5.52
N GLY A 29 -6.24 12.60 5.50
CA GLY A 29 -5.48 13.81 5.81
C GLY A 29 -5.92 15.02 4.99
N SER A 30 -5.48 16.22 5.41
CA SER A 30 -5.69 17.42 4.61
C SER A 30 -4.95 17.32 3.26
N VAL A 31 -5.52 17.92 2.21
CA VAL A 31 -4.91 17.94 0.88
C VAL A 31 -3.49 18.52 0.97
N GLY A 32 -2.50 17.72 0.58
CA GLY A 32 -1.09 18.13 0.56
C GLY A 32 -0.30 17.80 1.83
N ASP A 33 -0.87 17.08 2.80
CA ASP A 33 -0.12 16.49 3.90
C ASP A 33 0.42 15.11 3.51
N SER A 34 1.74 15.01 3.32
CA SER A 34 2.40 13.76 2.92
C SER A 34 2.72 12.84 4.09
N TYR A 35 2.59 13.29 5.35
CA TYR A 35 2.98 12.48 6.51
C TYR A 35 2.13 11.22 6.65
N ASP A 36 0.84 11.31 6.37
CA ASP A 36 -0.09 10.18 6.46
C ASP A 36 0.31 9.01 5.53
N ASN A 37 0.90 9.33 4.37
CA ASN A 37 1.31 8.34 3.38
C ASN A 37 2.80 7.95 3.48
N ALA A 38 3.63 8.75 4.15
CA ALA A 38 5.08 8.58 4.13
C ALA A 38 5.55 7.18 4.57
N LEU A 39 4.91 6.62 5.60
CA LEU A 39 5.22 5.26 6.05
C LEU A 39 4.84 4.21 4.99
N ALA A 40 3.62 4.29 4.45
CA ALA A 40 3.15 3.38 3.41
C ALA A 40 4.02 3.45 2.15
N GLU A 41 4.42 4.66 1.74
CA GLU A 41 5.34 4.87 0.61
C GLU A 41 6.72 4.29 0.88
N THR A 42 7.25 4.42 2.10
CA THR A 42 8.54 3.85 2.49
C THR A 42 8.51 2.32 2.38
N ILE A 43 7.48 1.67 2.94
CA ILE A 43 7.32 0.21 2.86
C ILE A 43 7.17 -0.25 1.41
N ASN A 44 6.34 0.44 0.62
CA ASN A 44 6.17 0.13 -0.80
C ASN A 44 7.47 0.29 -1.60
N GLY A 45 8.29 1.30 -1.27
CA GLY A 45 9.61 1.51 -1.86
C GLY A 45 10.55 0.35 -1.56
N LEU A 46 10.63 -0.07 -0.29
CA LEU A 46 11.43 -1.22 0.14
C LEU A 46 11.00 -2.52 -0.54
N TYR A 47 9.69 -2.79 -0.57
CA TYR A 47 9.14 -3.96 -1.25
C TYR A 47 9.53 -4.00 -2.73
N LYS A 48 9.37 -2.89 -3.45
CA LYS A 48 9.76 -2.79 -4.86
C LYS A 48 11.26 -3.01 -5.06
N ALA A 49 12.10 -2.41 -4.21
CA ALA A 49 13.55 -2.57 -4.31
C ALA A 49 13.99 -4.03 -4.09
N GLU A 50 13.48 -4.68 -3.04
CA GLU A 50 13.98 -5.97 -2.58
C GLU A 50 13.35 -7.17 -3.26
N VAL A 51 12.09 -7.06 -3.70
CA VAL A 51 11.35 -8.17 -4.31
C VAL A 51 11.24 -7.94 -5.81
N ILE A 52 10.68 -6.80 -6.23
CA ILE A 52 10.37 -6.59 -7.65
C ILE A 52 11.64 -6.39 -8.48
N HIS A 53 12.51 -5.46 -8.08
CA HIS A 53 13.70 -5.10 -8.86
C HIS A 53 14.86 -6.07 -8.65
N ARG A 54 15.12 -6.49 -7.40
CA ARG A 54 16.27 -7.34 -7.09
C ARG A 54 16.08 -8.81 -7.50
N ARG A 55 14.86 -9.35 -7.42
CA ARG A 55 14.60 -10.78 -7.70
C ARG A 55 13.94 -11.02 -9.07
N GLY A 56 13.47 -9.97 -9.74
CA GLY A 56 12.96 -10.05 -11.10
C GLY A 56 14.06 -10.33 -12.15
N PRO A 57 13.69 -10.51 -13.44
CA PRO A 57 12.35 -10.40 -13.99
C PRO A 57 11.45 -11.61 -13.65
N TRP A 58 10.19 -11.34 -13.34
CA TRP A 58 9.19 -12.35 -13.01
C TRP A 58 8.48 -12.87 -14.25
N ARG A 59 8.20 -14.17 -14.29
CA ARG A 59 7.58 -14.84 -15.44
C ARG A 59 6.06 -14.98 -15.34
N SER A 60 5.48 -14.81 -14.15
CA SER A 60 4.04 -14.88 -13.88
C SER A 60 3.67 -14.06 -12.65
N PHE A 61 2.38 -13.73 -12.52
CA PHE A 61 1.85 -13.09 -11.32
C PHE A 61 1.94 -14.01 -10.09
N GLU A 62 1.65 -15.31 -10.26
CA GLU A 62 1.75 -16.30 -9.18
C GLU A 62 3.16 -16.35 -8.55
N ALA A 63 4.22 -16.23 -9.36
CA ALA A 63 5.58 -16.18 -8.84
C ALA A 63 5.84 -14.93 -7.98
N VAL A 64 5.23 -13.78 -8.34
CA VAL A 64 5.29 -12.56 -7.54
C VAL A 64 4.47 -12.72 -6.26
N GLU A 65 3.30 -13.35 -6.32
CA GLU A 65 2.45 -13.59 -5.16
C GLU A 65 3.16 -14.43 -4.10
N TYR A 66 3.77 -15.56 -4.47
CA TYR A 66 4.57 -16.36 -3.53
C TYR A 66 5.74 -15.58 -2.94
N ALA A 67 6.49 -14.86 -3.76
CA ALA A 67 7.60 -14.03 -3.27
C ALA A 67 7.12 -12.91 -2.34
N THR A 68 5.91 -12.39 -2.55
CA THR A 68 5.27 -11.41 -1.67
C THR A 68 4.93 -12.02 -0.32
N LEU A 69 4.31 -13.20 -0.31
CA LEU A 69 3.96 -13.92 0.92
C LEU A 69 5.20 -14.18 1.77
N GLU A 70 6.27 -14.69 1.17
CA GLU A 70 7.54 -14.92 1.86
C GLU A 70 8.16 -13.63 2.40
N TRP A 71 8.14 -12.56 1.59
CA TRP A 71 8.73 -11.29 1.99
C TRP A 71 7.95 -10.64 3.15
N VAL A 72 6.62 -10.69 3.13
CA VAL A 72 5.77 -10.16 4.21
C VAL A 72 5.98 -10.92 5.52
N ASP A 73 6.04 -12.26 5.47
CA ASP A 73 6.33 -13.08 6.65
C ASP A 73 7.71 -12.74 7.24
N TRP A 74 8.74 -12.68 6.40
CA TRP A 74 10.08 -12.30 6.84
C TRP A 74 10.15 -10.86 7.38
N PHE A 75 9.56 -9.88 6.68
CA PHE A 75 9.61 -8.47 7.07
C PHE A 75 8.97 -8.23 8.43
N ASN A 76 7.84 -8.88 8.72
CA ASN A 76 7.10 -8.68 9.96
C ASN A 76 7.64 -9.50 11.15
N HIS A 77 8.32 -10.63 10.90
CA HIS A 77 8.67 -11.55 11.97
C HIS A 77 10.18 -11.78 12.17
N ARG A 78 11.03 -11.42 11.20
CA ARG A 78 12.46 -11.82 11.20
C ARG A 78 13.44 -10.72 10.77
N ARG A 79 12.94 -9.54 10.38
CA ARG A 79 13.76 -8.43 9.90
C ARG A 79 14.23 -7.52 11.03
#